data_AF-A0ABD1UP61-F1
#
_entry.id   AF-A0ABD1UP61-F1
#
_cell.length_a   1.000
_cell.length_b   1.000
_cell.length_c   1.000
_cell.angle_alpha   90.00
_cell.angle_beta   90.00
_cell.angle_gamma   90.00
#
_symmetry.space_group_name_H-M   'P 1'
#
loop_
_entity.id
_entity.type
_entity.pdbx_description
1 polymer ?
#
loop_
_entity_poly.entity_id
_entity_poly.type
_entity_poly.pdbx_seq_one_letter_code
_entity_poly.pdbx_strand_id
1 'polypeptide(L)'
;MMIADITQLNDIQQKEGETVNIYFKRFSNVINKIMTVTDEKALDALVTGLYMRTPFWRGMQNSQLKTYSQLVDLVQHEIQSEEMIENREKAEKGKRRSLQKRGATLS
;
A
#
# COMPACT_ATOMS: atom_id res chain seq x y z
N MET A 1 -5.50 -19.65 23.07
CA MET A 1 -4.53 -19.08 22.12
C MET A 1 -5.10 -19.33 20.74
N MET A 2 -5.73 -18.34 20.09
CA MET A 2 -6.15 -18.51 18.70
C MET A 2 -4.90 -18.44 17.85
N ILE A 3 -4.49 -19.58 17.30
CA ILE A 3 -3.48 -19.63 16.24
C ILE A 3 -4.14 -18.93 15.05
N ALA A 4 -3.57 -17.80 14.63
CA ALA A 4 -3.98 -17.18 13.38
C ALA A 4 -3.74 -18.22 12.27
N ASP A 5 -4.80 -18.58 11.57
CA ASP A 5 -4.77 -19.58 10.50
C ASP A 5 -4.53 -18.87 9.16
N ILE A 6 -3.96 -19.58 8.20
CA ILE A 6 -3.71 -19.13 6.83
C ILE A 6 -4.97 -18.53 6.18
N THR A 7 -6.14 -19.03 6.57
CA THR A 7 -7.46 -18.54 6.15
C THR A 7 -7.67 -17.06 6.47
N GLN A 8 -7.12 -16.57 7.59
CA GLN A 8 -7.22 -15.15 7.97
C GLN A 8 -6.43 -14.24 7.05
N LEU A 9 -5.42 -14.73 6.32
CA LEU A 9 -4.67 -13.93 5.36
C LEU A 9 -5.48 -13.66 4.10
N ASN A 10 -6.26 -14.65 3.65
CA ASN A 10 -7.10 -14.53 2.46
C ASN A 10 -8.26 -13.54 2.67
N ASP A 11 -8.69 -13.34 3.92
CA ASP A 11 -9.72 -12.37 4.29
C ASP A 11 -9.21 -10.92 4.28
N ILE A 12 -7.90 -10.69 4.22
CA ILE A 12 -7.31 -9.34 4.20
C ILE A 12 -7.33 -8.84 2.77
N GLN A 13 -8.37 -8.06 2.45
CA GLN A 13 -8.52 -7.41 1.15
C GLN A 13 -8.15 -5.92 1.26
N GLN A 14 -7.49 -5.40 0.24
CA GLN A 14 -7.30 -3.97 0.04
C GLN A 14 -8.66 -3.36 -0.34
N LYS A 15 -9.07 -2.35 0.42
CA LYS A 15 -10.33 -1.65 0.16
C LYS A 15 -10.17 -0.66 -1.00
N GLU A 16 -11.28 -0.34 -1.67
CA GLU A 16 -11.26 0.71 -2.67
C GLU A 16 -10.85 2.06 -2.06
N GLY A 17 -9.89 2.74 -2.69
CA GLY A 17 -9.32 4.01 -2.20
C GLY A 17 -8.30 3.85 -1.06
N GLU A 18 -8.02 2.64 -0.59
CA GLU A 18 -6.97 2.39 0.39
C GLU A 18 -5.59 2.35 -0.26
N THR A 19 -4.61 3.04 0.34
CA THR A 19 -3.23 3.04 -0.14
C THR A 19 -2.55 1.69 0.11
N VAL A 20 -1.53 1.39 -0.71
CA VAL A 20 -0.77 0.14 -0.58
C VAL A 20 -0.10 0.05 0.79
N ASN A 21 0.37 1.19 1.33
CA ASN A 21 0.94 1.28 2.68
C ASN A 21 -0.02 0.77 3.77
N ILE A 22 -1.26 1.26 3.78
CA ILE A 22 -2.24 0.93 4.83
C ILE A 22 -2.62 -0.55 4.73
N TYR A 23 -2.88 -1.03 3.52
CA TYR A 23 -3.16 -2.44 3.27
C TYR A 23 -2.01 -3.34 3.75
N PHE A 24 -0.78 -3.04 3.33
CA PHE A 24 0.39 -3.85 3.65
C PHE A 24 0.68 -3.89 5.15
N LYS A 25 0.45 -2.79 5.88
CA LYS A 25 0.56 -2.77 7.35
C LYS A 25 -0.45 -3.70 8.02
N ARG A 26 -1.71 -3.74 7.56
CA ARG A 26 -2.70 -4.68 8.09
C ARG A 26 -2.30 -6.13 7.82
N PHE A 27 -1.87 -6.40 6.59
CA PHE A 27 -1.43 -7.72 6.17
C PHE A 27 -0.24 -8.21 7.01
N SER A 28 0.81 -7.40 7.14
CA SER A 28 2.01 -7.70 7.93
C SER A 28 1.71 -7.96 9.40
N ASN A 29 0.77 -7.21 9.99
CA ASN A 29 0.35 -7.40 11.38
C ASN A 29 -0.31 -8.76 11.63
N VAL A 30 -0.93 -9.36 10.61
CA VAL A 30 -1.53 -10.70 10.70
C VAL A 30 -0.48 -11.77 10.42
N ILE A 31 0.33 -11.61 9.37
CA ILE A 31 1.43 -12.55 9.05
C ILE A 31 2.37 -12.75 10.24
N ASN A 32 2.75 -11.68 10.93
CA ASN A 32 3.67 -11.76 12.07
C ASN A 32 3.11 -12.55 13.26
N LYS A 33 1.81 -12.88 13.26
CA LYS A 33 1.14 -13.69 14.28
C LYS A 33 0.97 -15.15 13.86
N ILE A 34 1.30 -15.51 12.62
CA ILE A 34 1.18 -16.85 12.06
C ILE A 34 2.56 -17.50 12.05
N MET A 35 2.80 -18.48 12.92
CA MET A 35 4.12 -19.12 13.07
C MET A 35 4.55 -19.99 11.88
N THR A 36 3.63 -20.39 11.00
CA THR A 36 3.85 -21.43 9.99
C THR A 36 3.58 -20.98 8.55
N VAL A 37 3.54 -19.67 8.28
CA VAL A 37 3.34 -19.16 6.92
C VAL A 37 4.62 -19.36 6.09
N THR A 38 4.51 -19.93 4.90
CA THR A 38 5.61 -19.95 3.94
C THR A 38 5.60 -18.68 3.10
N ASP A 39 6.75 -18.24 2.62
CA ASP A 39 6.89 -17.07 1.73
C ASP A 39 5.96 -17.16 0.51
N GLU A 40 5.80 -18.36 -0.06
CA GLU A 40 4.92 -18.60 -1.21
C GLU A 40 3.44 -18.34 -0.86
N LYS A 41 2.96 -18.85 0.28
CA LYS A 41 1.57 -18.61 0.71
C LYS A 41 1.33 -17.16 1.12
N ALA A 42 2.33 -16.53 1.75
CA ALA A 42 2.30 -15.11 2.07
C ALA A 42 2.20 -14.25 0.81
N LEU A 43 2.99 -14.58 -0.21
CA LEU A 43 2.97 -13.91 -1.51
C LEU A 43 1.61 -14.08 -2.20
N ASP A 44 1.10 -15.31 -2.30
CA ASP A 44 -0.18 -15.60 -2.95
C ASP A 44 -1.37 -14.89 -2.29
N ALA A 45 -1.44 -14.94 -0.95
CA ALA A 45 -2.48 -14.26 -0.19
C ALA A 45 -2.41 -12.73 -0.35
N LEU A 46 -1.21 -12.14 -0.35
CA LEU A 46 -1.04 -10.70 -0.53
C LEU A 46 -1.45 -10.27 -1.94
N VAL A 47 -0.99 -10.99 -2.97
CA VAL A 47 -1.29 -10.75 -4.39
C VAL A 47 -2.80 -10.81 -4.64
N THR A 48 -3.45 -11.81 -4.06
CA THR A 48 -4.90 -12.02 -4.16
C THR A 48 -5.69 -10.94 -3.42
N GLY A 49 -5.18 -10.49 -2.27
CA GLY A 49 -5.83 -9.44 -1.47
C GLY A 49 -5.68 -8.02 -2.03
N LEU A 50 -4.78 -7.79 -2.99
CA LEU A 50 -4.62 -6.46 -3.60
C LEU A 50 -5.80 -6.09 -4.50
N TYR A 51 -6.13 -4.79 -4.52
CA TYR A 51 -7.20 -4.30 -5.38
C TYR A 51 -6.74 -4.32 -6.84
N MET A 52 -7.33 -5.23 -7.64
CA MET A 52 -6.91 -5.56 -9.01
C MET A 52 -6.92 -4.38 -10.00
N ARG A 53 -7.55 -3.26 -9.65
CA ARG A 53 -7.65 -2.07 -10.51
C ARG A 53 -6.55 -1.03 -10.25
N THR A 54 -5.66 -1.27 -9.31
CA THR A 54 -4.55 -0.35 -9.00
C THR A 54 -3.42 -0.46 -10.04
N PRO A 55 -2.70 0.65 -10.32
CA PRO A 55 -1.45 0.60 -11.08
C PRO A 55 -0.42 -0.33 -10.44
N PHE A 56 -0.34 -0.33 -9.11
CA PHE A 56 0.54 -1.21 -8.34
C PHE A 56 0.28 -2.69 -8.63
N TRP A 57 -0.98 -3.16 -8.58
CA TRP A 57 -1.32 -4.55 -8.88
C TRP A 57 -0.90 -4.96 -10.30
N ARG A 58 -1.11 -4.08 -11.28
CA ARG A 58 -0.66 -4.31 -12.67
C ARG A 58 0.86 -4.37 -12.79
N GLY A 59 1.57 -3.47 -12.11
CA GLY A 59 3.04 -3.47 -12.06
C GLY A 59 3.58 -4.77 -11.48
N MET A 60 3.02 -5.21 -10.36
CA MET A 60 3.37 -6.45 -9.69
C MET A 60 3.16 -7.70 -10.57
N GLN A 61 2.02 -7.80 -11.28
CA GLN A 61 1.75 -8.90 -12.22
C GLN A 61 2.84 -9.02 -13.31
N ASN A 62 3.39 -7.88 -13.75
CA ASN A 62 4.44 -7.85 -14.78
C ASN A 62 5.84 -8.16 -14.23
N SER A 63 6.05 -8.07 -12.91
CA SER A 63 7.38 -8.20 -12.29
C SER A 63 7.85 -9.64 -12.04
N GLN A 64 7.03 -10.67 -12.33
CA GLN A 64 7.34 -12.10 -12.10
C GLN A 64 8.02 -12.37 -10.75
N LEU A 65 7.41 -11.89 -9.67
CA LEU A 65 7.95 -12.03 -8.31
C LEU A 65 8.08 -13.51 -7.93
N LYS A 66 9.22 -13.87 -7.34
CA LYS A 66 9.54 -15.24 -6.90
C LYS A 66 9.68 -15.37 -5.39
N THR A 67 9.89 -14.26 -4.68
CA THR A 67 10.09 -14.27 -3.22
C THR A 67 9.32 -13.14 -2.54
N TYR A 68 9.01 -13.35 -1.26
CA TYR A 68 8.37 -12.33 -0.43
C TYR A 68 9.24 -11.07 -0.29
N SER A 69 10.58 -11.20 -0.27
CA SER A 69 11.49 -10.05 -0.22
C SER A 69 11.35 -9.13 -1.44
N GLN A 70 11.25 -9.69 -2.65
CA GLN A 70 11.09 -8.87 -3.87
C GLN A 70 9.77 -8.09 -3.85
N LEU A 71 8.73 -8.68 -3.27
CA LEU A 71 7.46 -8.00 -3.06
C LEU A 71 7.58 -6.84 -2.06
N VAL A 72 8.28 -7.05 -0.94
CA VAL A 72 8.53 -6.00 0.05
C VAL A 72 9.24 -4.80 -0.60
N ASP A 73 10.23 -5.05 -1.46
CA ASP A 73 10.95 -3.99 -2.18
C ASP A 73 10.02 -3.18 -3.09
N LEU A 74 9.13 -3.84 -3.83
CA LEU A 74 8.12 -3.16 -4.66
C LEU A 74 7.15 -2.35 -3.82
N VAL A 75 6.68 -2.90 -2.69
CA VAL A 75 5.80 -2.18 -1.77
C VAL A 75 6.49 -0.94 -1.23
N GLN A 76 7.77 -1.03 -0.85
CA GLN A 76 8.52 0.14 -0.37
C GLN A 76 8.65 1.22 -1.45
N HIS A 77 8.93 0.82 -2.69
CA HIS A 77 8.99 1.75 -3.82
C HIS A 77 7.63 2.44 -4.06
N GLU A 78 6.53 1.69 -3.99
CA GLU A 78 5.18 2.26 -4.13
C GLU A 78 4.87 3.23 -2.99
N ILE A 79 5.19 2.88 -1.73
CA ILE A 79 5.01 3.76 -0.57
C ILE A 79 5.75 5.08 -0.77
N GLN A 80 7.00 5.03 -1.24
CA GLN A 80 7.78 6.24 -1.53
C GLN A 80 7.11 7.07 -2.63
N SER A 81 6.57 6.43 -3.66
CA SER A 81 5.83 7.11 -4.73
C SER A 81 4.55 7.80 -4.20
N GLU A 82 3.75 7.09 -3.40
CA GLU A 82 2.55 7.60 -2.74
C GLU A 82 2.87 8.83 -1.88
N GLU A 83 3.94 8.77 -1.07
CA GLU A 83 4.39 9.88 -0.23
C GLU A 83 4.87 11.08 -1.05
N MET A 84 5.60 10.85 -2.15
CA MET A 84 6.04 11.93 -3.05
C MET A 84 4.85 12.65 -3.69
N ILE A 85 3.84 11.90 -4.14
CA ILE A 85 2.60 12.46 -4.71
C ILE A 85 1.87 13.29 -3.65
N GLU A 86 1.69 12.74 -2.45
CA GLU A 86 1.00 13.42 -1.36
C GLU A 86 1.71 14.73 -0.96
N ASN A 87 3.04 14.69 -0.85
CA ASN A 87 3.85 15.88 -0.53
C ASN A 87 3.77 16.95 -1.62
N ARG A 88 3.75 16.55 -2.89
CA ARG A 88 3.56 17.46 -4.01
C ARG A 88 2.18 18.12 -3.96
N GLU A 89 1.12 17.36 -3.73
CA GLU A 89 -0.23 17.89 -3.60
C GLU A 89 -0.35 18.88 -2.42
N LYS A 90 0.26 18.55 -1.27
CA LYS A 90 0.32 19.45 -0.10
C LYS A 90 1.03 20.76 -0.45
N ALA A 91 2.16 20.69 -1.14
CA ALA A 91 2.90 21.88 -1.58
C ALA A 91 2.09 22.75 -2.56
N GLU A 92 1.38 22.13 -3.51
CA GLU A 92 0.51 22.84 -4.46
C GLU A 92 -0.70 23.49 -3.76
N LYS A 93 -1.35 22.78 -2.83
CA LYS A 93 -2.43 23.34 -1.98
C LYS A 93 -1.92 24.51 -1.13
N GLY A 94 -0.72 24.41 -0.58
CA GLY A 94 -0.06 25.48 0.16
C GLY A 94 0.19 26.74 -0.67
N LYS A 95 0.70 26.56 -1.90
CA LYS A 95 0.89 27.67 -2.87
C LYS A 95 -0.44 28.34 -3.26
N ARG A 96 -1.50 27.56 -3.51
CA ARG A 96 -2.83 28.10 -3.83
C ARG A 96 -3.40 28.94 -2.68
N ARG A 97 -3.26 28.46 -1.44
CA ARG A 97 -3.72 29.18 -0.23
C ARG A 97 -2.93 30.48 0.01
N SER A 98 -1.62 30.50 -0.25
CA SER A 98 -0.82 31.73 -0.10
C SER A 98 -1.10 32.77 -1.18
N LEU A 99 -1.38 32.34 -2.42
CA LEU A 99 -1.84 33.21 -3.51
C LEU A 99 -3.22 33.83 -3.23
N GLN A 100 -4.18 33.05 -2.71
CA GLN A 100 -5.50 33.56 -2.31
C GLN A 100 -5.43 34.60 -1.18
N LYS A 101 -4.57 34.37 -0.16
CA LYS A 101 -4.37 35.35 0.92
C LYS A 101 -3.78 36.67 0.42
N ARG A 102 -2.85 36.63 -0.54
CA ARG A 102 -2.23 37.83 -1.12
C ARG A 102 -3.18 38.64 -2.01
N GLY A 103 -4.09 37.98 -2.72
CA GLY A 103 -5.13 38.67 -3.49
C GLY A 103 -6.17 39.38 -2.62
N ALA A 104 -6.47 38.84 -1.43
CA ALA A 104 -7.47 39.40 -0.52
C ALA A 104 -6.99 40.60 0.32
N THR A 105 -5.67 40.85 0.40
CA THR A 105 -5.11 42.01 1.14
C THR A 105 -4.89 43.24 0.24
N LEU A 106 -5.17 43.14 -1.05
CA LEU A 106 -4.98 44.21 -2.05
C LEU A 106 -6.30 44.74 -2.63
N SER A 107 -7.44 44.46 -1.99
CA SER A 107 -8.78 45.00 -2.34
C SER A 107 -9.37 45.69 -1.13
#